data_AF-A0A090L0K0-F1
#
_entry.id   AF-A0A090L0K0-F1
#
_cell.length_a   1.000
_cell.length_b   1.000
_cell.length_c   1.000
_cell.angle_alpha   90.00
_cell.angle_beta   90.00
_cell.angle_gamma   90.00
#
_symmetry.space_group_name_H-M   'P 1'
#
loop_
_entity.id
_entity.type
_entity.pdbx_description
1 polymer ?
#
loop_
_entity_poly.entity_id
_entity_poly.type
_entity_poly.pdbx_seq_one_letter_code
_entity_poly.pdbx_strand_id
1 'polypeptide(L)'
;MKRRHEPSDDGENSLNLYKRTTGPKQHSVDLGIPDRWLYCPKIGKVISETFVPFKTPLSSLYDSQIPDSSLYFHPQDVFDKKFEGISGDSKIKLWIDLTKTSRYYSEDDIRKNGCMYVKIPLAGHGQSPTLEETDLFVKTCYEFIEKNPNCLVGVHCTHGFNRTGFLISAYLALKEYWNICTAVEVFSKARPFGIYKQGYLDDLYERYNDDDEVPALVSPGRPAWENGPIQTDDSNSHDKNTETGSGSTNKVPMFMDGLVKCAEYVDNAFLCNQLRSIIKGYCRYNRNDFPGSQPVSLERSPTLDNFEYLFNEDYMVSWKADGVRYLVLIKDEDEIYAFDRDNNVFKINNLYFPHRKEIRHIKDTLVDTEIIMEKTPVSEDEFKTIPRMLIYDVIHYEDTQVVDCDYRKRIMCIQREIIEPRKKAMFEGRIIRENEEISVRWKQFYELSAVPKLFEPKFYSTLGHDIDGLIFQPVKAPYVGGRFDKILKWKPPEQSSIDFKLQIQKVEKMGDIPKFVGFLFVSGQQKPFAQMKATKSLQKYDGKIIECNFVNNQWTFMRERTDKSHPNGLRTAMSVLNTIKYPVTRELLIRSIISRTYRPH
;
A
#
# COMPACT_ATOMS: atom_id res chain seq x y z
N MET A 1 -50.54 21.08 -64.75
CA MET A 1 -50.73 21.01 -63.28
C MET A 1 -49.35 20.81 -62.66
N LYS A 2 -48.61 21.87 -62.31
CA LYS A 2 -48.58 22.54 -60.99
C LYS A 2 -48.45 21.59 -59.78
N ARG A 3 -47.25 21.64 -59.18
CA ARG A 3 -46.89 21.66 -57.74
C ARG A 3 -46.94 20.32 -57.00
N ARG A 4 -46.03 19.98 -56.08
CA ARG A 4 -44.87 20.68 -55.48
C ARG A 4 -43.95 19.67 -54.76
N HIS A 5 -42.64 19.97 -54.77
CA HIS A 5 -41.63 19.52 -53.81
C HIS A 5 -42.07 19.64 -52.34
N GLU A 6 -41.62 18.70 -51.51
CA GLU A 6 -40.85 18.95 -50.28
C GLU A 6 -39.94 17.74 -49.97
N PRO A 7 -38.80 17.95 -49.29
CA PRO A 7 -37.57 17.15 -49.45
C PRO A 7 -37.50 15.94 -48.49
N SER A 8 -36.71 14.94 -48.89
CA SER A 8 -36.22 13.90 -47.99
C SER A 8 -35.32 14.54 -46.94
N ASP A 9 -35.75 14.44 -45.68
CA ASP A 9 -34.89 14.72 -44.53
C ASP A 9 -33.98 13.51 -44.31
N ASP A 10 -33.05 13.33 -45.25
CA ASP A 10 -31.89 12.44 -45.10
C ASP A 10 -30.92 13.11 -44.14
N GLY A 11 -31.21 12.97 -42.84
CA GLY A 11 -30.47 13.65 -41.78
C GLY A 11 -30.55 13.00 -40.40
N GLU A 12 -31.14 11.82 -40.22
CA GLU A 12 -31.05 11.10 -38.94
C GLU A 12 -29.77 10.27 -38.85
N ASN A 13 -28.75 11.00 -38.41
CA ASN A 13 -27.45 10.62 -37.92
C ASN A 13 -27.38 9.19 -37.33
N SER A 14 -26.46 8.41 -37.88
CA SER A 14 -26.15 7.00 -37.63
C SER A 14 -25.50 6.70 -36.26
N LEU A 15 -25.96 7.34 -35.19
CA LEU A 15 -25.38 7.21 -33.83
C LEU A 15 -26.20 6.35 -32.85
N ASN A 16 -27.37 5.85 -33.22
CA ASN A 16 -28.20 5.00 -32.34
C ASN A 16 -27.91 3.51 -32.49
N LEU A 17 -26.68 3.09 -32.17
CA LEU A 17 -26.29 1.67 -32.18
C LEU A 17 -26.73 0.88 -30.93
N TYR A 18 -27.49 1.49 -30.01
CA TYR A 18 -27.85 0.86 -28.74
C TYR A 18 -29.35 0.98 -28.43
N LYS A 19 -29.97 -0.15 -28.06
CA LYS A 19 -31.39 -0.25 -27.65
C LYS A 19 -31.70 0.74 -26.52
N ARG A 20 -32.84 1.44 -26.62
CA ARG A 20 -33.31 2.37 -25.57
C ARG A 20 -33.33 1.71 -24.20
N THR A 21 -32.84 2.41 -23.18
CA THR A 21 -32.73 1.90 -21.81
C THR A 21 -33.99 2.26 -21.02
N THR A 22 -34.81 1.27 -20.65
CA THR A 22 -36.10 1.48 -19.95
C THR A 22 -35.96 1.81 -18.45
N GLY A 23 -34.80 2.30 -18.00
CA GLY A 23 -34.49 2.55 -16.59
C GLY A 23 -34.35 1.30 -15.69
N PRO A 24 -34.08 1.50 -14.38
CA PRO A 24 -34.00 0.41 -13.41
C PRO A 24 -35.33 -0.35 -13.27
N LYS A 25 -35.26 -1.68 -13.28
CA LYS A 25 -36.37 -2.55 -12.86
C LYS A 25 -36.18 -2.93 -11.39
N GLN A 26 -37.24 -3.36 -10.70
CA GLN A 26 -37.17 -3.71 -9.27
C GLN A 26 -36.02 -4.70 -8.96
N HIS A 27 -35.87 -5.77 -9.75
CA HIS A 27 -34.77 -6.72 -9.59
C HIS A 27 -33.37 -6.10 -9.70
N SER A 28 -33.22 -4.97 -10.42
CA SER A 28 -31.95 -4.26 -10.59
C SER A 28 -31.61 -3.40 -9.37
N VAL A 29 -32.65 -2.97 -8.63
CA VAL A 29 -32.55 -2.25 -7.37
C VAL A 29 -32.13 -3.23 -6.26
N ASP A 30 -32.68 -4.45 -6.27
CA ASP A 30 -32.36 -5.50 -5.29
C ASP A 30 -30.87 -5.92 -5.31
N LEU A 31 -30.15 -5.66 -6.42
CA LEU A 31 -28.70 -5.88 -6.53
C LEU A 31 -27.85 -4.83 -5.75
N GLY A 32 -28.49 -3.86 -5.09
CA GLY A 32 -27.81 -2.85 -4.29
C GLY A 32 -27.27 -1.67 -5.11
N ILE A 33 -26.96 -0.56 -4.43
CA ILE A 33 -26.22 0.57 -5.01
C ILE A 33 -24.83 0.13 -5.51
N PRO A 34 -24.21 0.82 -6.48
CA PRO A 34 -22.87 0.47 -6.92
C PRO A 34 -21.84 0.51 -5.77
N ASP A 35 -20.92 -0.46 -5.76
CA ASP A 35 -19.86 -0.55 -4.76
C ASP A 35 -19.11 0.78 -4.61
N ARG A 36 -18.95 1.24 -3.37
CA ARG A 36 -18.12 2.41 -3.02
C ARG A 36 -18.62 3.71 -3.67
N TRP A 37 -19.91 3.77 -4.01
CA TRP A 37 -20.56 4.93 -4.62
C TRP A 37 -21.01 5.99 -3.60
N LEU A 38 -21.34 5.55 -2.38
CA LEU A 38 -22.02 6.36 -1.37
C LEU A 38 -21.25 7.65 -1.03
N TYR A 39 -19.98 7.52 -0.65
CA TYR A 39 -19.12 8.66 -0.27
C TYR A 39 -18.35 9.26 -1.44
N CYS A 40 -18.52 8.74 -2.65
CA CYS A 40 -17.92 9.30 -3.85
C CYS A 40 -18.49 10.71 -4.11
N PRO A 41 -17.66 11.75 -4.32
CA PRO A 41 -18.11 13.11 -4.58
C PRO A 41 -19.07 13.16 -5.78
N LYS A 42 -20.13 13.98 -5.69
CA LYS A 42 -21.22 13.98 -6.69
C LYS A 42 -20.77 14.48 -8.06
N ILE A 43 -20.26 15.72 -8.13
CA ILE A 43 -19.94 16.43 -9.38
C ILE A 43 -18.61 17.19 -9.29
N GLY A 44 -17.87 17.31 -10.39
CA GLY A 44 -16.65 18.11 -10.51
C GLY A 44 -16.92 19.51 -11.05
N LYS A 45 -15.85 20.28 -11.24
CA LYS A 45 -15.86 21.58 -11.93
C LYS A 45 -15.77 21.38 -13.44
N VAL A 46 -15.99 22.45 -14.20
CA VAL A 46 -15.93 22.41 -15.66
C VAL A 46 -14.48 22.45 -16.13
N ILE A 47 -14.19 21.67 -17.17
CA ILE A 47 -12.87 21.50 -17.78
C ILE A 47 -12.90 22.07 -19.20
N SER A 48 -11.94 22.94 -19.51
CA SER A 48 -11.83 23.62 -20.81
C SER A 48 -13.15 24.23 -21.28
N GLU A 49 -13.90 24.84 -20.35
CA GLU A 49 -15.24 25.45 -20.56
C GLU A 49 -16.30 24.52 -21.17
N THR A 50 -16.02 23.21 -21.28
CA THR A 50 -16.79 22.28 -22.10
C THR A 50 -17.27 21.06 -21.31
N PHE A 51 -16.39 20.39 -20.57
CA PHE A 51 -16.67 19.09 -19.96
C PHE A 51 -17.02 19.19 -18.48
N VAL A 52 -18.03 18.42 -18.06
CA VAL A 52 -18.44 18.29 -16.66
C VAL A 52 -18.34 16.82 -16.21
N PRO A 53 -17.34 16.45 -15.40
CA PRO A 53 -17.23 15.09 -14.87
C PRO A 53 -18.07 14.91 -13.60
N PHE A 54 -18.80 13.81 -13.48
CA PHE A 54 -19.58 13.46 -12.28
C PHE A 54 -19.65 11.94 -12.07
N LYS A 55 -20.09 11.50 -10.87
CA LYS A 55 -20.35 10.07 -10.61
C LYS A 55 -21.68 9.65 -11.26
N THR A 56 -21.96 8.35 -11.42
CA THR A 56 -23.28 7.96 -11.96
C THR A 56 -24.39 8.44 -11.01
N PRO A 57 -25.42 9.17 -11.45
CA PRO A 57 -26.60 9.38 -10.61
C PRO A 57 -27.38 8.07 -10.46
N LEU A 58 -28.26 8.03 -9.47
CA LEU A 58 -29.18 6.91 -9.22
C LEU A 58 -30.64 7.39 -9.35
N SER A 59 -31.53 6.51 -9.77
CA SER A 59 -32.98 6.71 -9.69
C SER A 59 -33.43 6.75 -8.23
N SER A 60 -34.53 7.45 -7.95
CA SER A 60 -35.16 7.50 -6.62
C SER A 60 -35.58 6.12 -6.09
N LEU A 61 -35.64 5.10 -6.95
CA LEU A 61 -35.85 3.71 -6.52
C LEU A 61 -34.74 3.19 -5.58
N TYR A 62 -33.55 3.78 -5.58
CA TYR A 62 -32.44 3.40 -4.70
C TYR A 62 -32.46 4.11 -3.33
N ASP A 63 -33.36 5.07 -3.11
CA ASP A 63 -33.34 5.98 -1.94
C ASP A 63 -33.49 5.24 -0.62
N SER A 64 -34.27 4.15 -0.60
CA SER A 64 -34.46 3.31 0.59
C SER A 64 -33.20 2.55 1.01
N GLN A 65 -32.20 2.44 0.14
CA GLN A 65 -30.92 1.78 0.41
C GLN A 65 -29.83 2.77 0.81
N ILE A 66 -30.09 4.08 0.71
CA ILE A 66 -29.14 5.13 1.02
C ILE A 66 -29.46 5.65 2.43
N PRO A 67 -28.53 5.53 3.39
CA PRO A 67 -28.81 5.79 4.81
C PRO A 67 -29.09 7.26 5.13
N ASP A 68 -28.68 8.19 4.28
CA ASP A 68 -28.87 9.62 4.48
C ASP A 68 -29.29 10.32 3.17
N SER A 69 -30.40 11.04 3.21
CA SER A 69 -30.91 11.89 2.13
C SER A 69 -29.89 12.93 1.62
N SER A 70 -28.94 13.37 2.45
CA SER A 70 -27.86 14.28 2.04
C SER A 70 -26.96 13.67 0.96
N LEU A 71 -26.91 12.34 0.88
CA LEU A 71 -26.09 11.58 -0.06
C LEU A 71 -26.82 11.25 -1.38
N TYR A 72 -28.12 11.58 -1.48
CA TYR A 72 -28.91 11.38 -2.70
C TYR A 72 -28.29 12.12 -3.88
N PHE A 73 -28.27 11.48 -5.04
CA PHE A 73 -27.73 12.09 -6.25
C PHE A 73 -28.45 11.53 -7.48
N HIS A 74 -29.37 12.33 -8.01
CA HIS A 74 -30.26 12.02 -9.11
C HIS A 74 -29.84 12.76 -10.38
N PRO A 75 -30.35 12.36 -11.56
CA PRO A 75 -30.05 13.07 -12.80
C PRO A 75 -30.39 14.56 -12.77
N GLN A 76 -31.47 14.94 -12.07
CA GLN A 76 -31.90 16.34 -11.97
C GLN A 76 -30.87 17.21 -11.22
N ASP A 77 -30.20 16.67 -10.20
CA ASP A 77 -29.16 17.39 -9.44
C ASP A 77 -27.98 17.84 -10.32
N VAL A 78 -27.73 17.12 -11.42
CA VAL A 78 -26.68 17.48 -12.39
C VAL A 78 -27.11 18.69 -13.23
N PHE A 79 -28.39 18.75 -13.63
CA PHE A 79 -28.93 19.88 -14.39
C PHE A 79 -29.13 21.14 -13.54
N ASP A 80 -29.44 20.97 -12.26
CA ASP A 80 -29.67 22.07 -11.33
C ASP A 80 -28.36 22.69 -10.81
N LYS A 81 -27.22 22.02 -11.04
CA LYS A 81 -25.90 22.50 -10.63
C LYS A 81 -25.52 23.76 -11.40
N LYS A 82 -25.24 24.84 -10.67
CA LYS A 82 -24.62 26.06 -11.22
C LYS A 82 -23.09 25.89 -11.25
N PHE A 83 -22.50 26.27 -12.37
CA PHE A 83 -21.05 26.22 -12.59
C PHE A 83 -20.46 27.64 -12.60
N GLU A 84 -19.36 27.82 -11.90
CA GLU A 84 -18.62 29.08 -11.84
C GLU A 84 -17.76 29.25 -13.09
N GLY A 85 -17.62 30.49 -13.58
CA GLY A 85 -16.72 30.81 -14.70
C GLY A 85 -17.26 30.50 -16.10
N ILE A 86 -18.57 30.34 -16.25
CA ILE A 86 -19.22 30.06 -17.54
C ILE A 86 -20.35 31.07 -17.76
N SER A 87 -20.65 31.38 -19.03
CA SER A 87 -21.80 32.22 -19.39
C SER A 87 -23.08 31.70 -18.73
N GLY A 88 -23.93 32.60 -18.21
CA GLY A 88 -25.12 32.23 -17.44
C GLY A 88 -26.15 31.38 -18.20
N ASP A 89 -26.03 31.29 -19.52
CA ASP A 89 -26.93 30.54 -20.40
C ASP A 89 -26.42 29.14 -20.76
N SER A 90 -25.18 28.79 -20.39
CA SER A 90 -24.58 27.50 -20.71
C SER A 90 -25.23 26.36 -19.93
N LYS A 91 -25.79 25.39 -20.66
CA LYS A 91 -26.48 24.21 -20.10
C LYS A 91 -25.85 22.93 -20.60
N ILE A 92 -25.94 21.87 -19.80
CA ILE A 92 -25.58 20.52 -20.24
C ILE A 92 -26.59 20.06 -21.29
N LYS A 93 -26.12 19.82 -22.51
CA LYS A 93 -26.95 19.43 -23.66
C LYS A 93 -26.51 18.13 -24.34
N LEU A 94 -25.35 17.61 -23.96
CA LEU A 94 -24.92 16.25 -24.25
C LEU A 94 -24.56 15.52 -22.94
N TRP A 95 -25.04 14.30 -22.80
CA TRP A 95 -24.81 13.43 -21.66
C TRP A 95 -24.22 12.09 -22.12
N ILE A 96 -23.01 11.79 -21.65
CA ILE A 96 -22.26 10.59 -22.01
C ILE A 96 -22.17 9.65 -20.80
N ASP A 97 -22.82 8.49 -20.93
CA ASP A 97 -22.80 7.42 -19.94
C ASP A 97 -21.82 6.31 -20.34
N LEU A 98 -20.74 6.20 -19.57
CA LEU A 98 -19.66 5.23 -19.79
C LEU A 98 -19.87 3.89 -19.07
N THR A 99 -21.02 3.68 -18.43
CA THR A 99 -21.28 2.46 -17.65
C THR A 99 -21.72 1.30 -18.55
N LYS A 100 -21.25 0.08 -18.24
CA LYS A 100 -21.66 -1.16 -18.94
C LYS A 100 -23.04 -1.69 -18.56
N THR A 101 -23.82 -0.93 -17.80
CA THR A 101 -25.11 -1.35 -17.27
C THR A 101 -26.14 -0.25 -17.46
N SER A 102 -27.41 -0.61 -17.56
CA SER A 102 -28.55 0.32 -17.63
C SER A 102 -29.34 0.37 -16.32
N ARG A 103 -28.75 -0.10 -15.21
CA ARG A 103 -29.47 -0.28 -13.95
C ARG A 103 -29.64 0.98 -13.11
N TYR A 104 -28.94 2.07 -13.40
CA TYR A 104 -28.82 3.18 -12.45
C TYR A 104 -29.93 4.23 -12.58
N TYR A 105 -30.28 4.64 -13.81
CA TYR A 105 -31.31 5.64 -14.10
C TYR A 105 -31.84 5.47 -15.53
N SER A 106 -32.93 6.15 -15.89
CA SER A 106 -33.52 6.10 -17.23
C SER A 106 -32.95 7.19 -18.14
N GLU A 107 -32.70 6.89 -19.42
CA GLU A 107 -32.31 7.94 -20.38
C GLU A 107 -33.43 8.95 -20.62
N ASP A 108 -34.69 8.58 -20.36
CA ASP A 108 -35.83 9.50 -20.48
C ASP A 108 -35.73 10.66 -19.46
N ASP A 109 -35.10 10.44 -18.31
CA ASP A 109 -34.83 11.47 -17.31
C ASP A 109 -33.84 12.54 -17.79
N ILE A 110 -33.01 12.17 -18.76
CA ILE A 110 -32.04 13.06 -19.41
C ILE A 110 -32.72 13.78 -20.58
N ARG A 111 -33.44 13.02 -21.43
CA ARG A 111 -34.10 13.56 -22.62
C ARG A 111 -35.20 14.56 -22.30
N LYS A 112 -35.95 14.38 -21.20
CA LYS A 112 -36.97 15.35 -20.75
C LYS A 112 -36.41 16.73 -20.42
N ASN A 113 -35.12 16.81 -20.05
CA ASN A 113 -34.40 18.07 -19.82
C ASN A 113 -33.86 18.69 -21.14
N GLY A 114 -34.26 18.14 -22.30
CA GLY A 114 -33.82 18.60 -23.61
C GLY A 114 -32.32 18.38 -23.84
N CYS A 115 -31.77 17.31 -23.27
CA CYS A 115 -30.37 16.91 -23.36
C CYS A 115 -30.24 15.60 -24.16
N MET A 116 -29.26 15.53 -25.07
CA MET A 116 -28.98 14.32 -25.83
C MET A 116 -28.26 13.30 -24.95
N TYR A 117 -28.67 12.04 -25.03
CA TYR A 117 -28.08 10.93 -24.28
C TYR A 117 -27.32 10.00 -25.22
N VAL A 118 -26.06 9.72 -24.88
CA VAL A 118 -25.18 8.78 -25.58
C VAL A 118 -24.60 7.80 -24.56
N LYS A 119 -24.69 6.50 -24.86
CA LYS A 119 -24.10 5.44 -24.03
C LYS A 119 -22.92 4.81 -24.74
N ILE A 120 -21.75 4.81 -24.09
CA ILE A 120 -20.53 4.15 -24.56
C ILE A 120 -20.15 3.10 -23.51
N PRO A 121 -20.63 1.84 -23.63
CA PRO A 121 -20.54 0.86 -22.56
C PRO A 121 -19.12 0.29 -22.42
N LEU A 122 -18.29 0.92 -21.59
CA LEU A 122 -16.91 0.49 -21.37
C LEU A 122 -16.81 -0.78 -20.52
N ALA A 123 -15.87 -1.67 -20.86
CA ALA A 123 -15.58 -2.88 -20.09
C ALA A 123 -15.26 -2.59 -18.61
N GLY A 124 -15.59 -3.55 -17.73
CA GLY A 124 -15.25 -3.51 -16.30
C GLY A 124 -13.80 -3.96 -16.03
N HIS A 125 -13.47 -4.20 -14.76
CA HIS A 125 -12.20 -4.83 -14.32
C HIS A 125 -10.90 -4.01 -14.47
N GLY A 126 -10.99 -2.70 -14.63
CA GLY A 126 -9.81 -1.81 -14.54
C GLY A 126 -8.96 -1.73 -15.80
N GLN A 127 -9.54 -2.08 -16.96
CA GLN A 127 -8.96 -1.81 -18.27
C GLN A 127 -9.27 -0.36 -18.70
N SER A 128 -8.32 0.25 -19.40
CA SER A 128 -8.49 1.53 -20.06
C SER A 128 -9.39 1.41 -21.29
N PRO A 129 -10.07 2.49 -21.71
CA PRO A 129 -10.81 2.52 -22.97
C PRO A 129 -9.94 2.13 -24.17
N THR A 130 -10.48 1.34 -25.09
CA THR A 130 -9.75 0.98 -26.33
C THR A 130 -9.57 2.19 -27.25
N LEU A 131 -8.76 2.06 -28.30
CA LEU A 131 -8.62 3.12 -29.29
C LEU A 131 -9.95 3.41 -29.98
N GLU A 132 -10.73 2.38 -30.33
CA GLU A 132 -12.05 2.55 -30.96
C GLU A 132 -13.07 3.22 -30.03
N GLU A 133 -13.08 2.85 -28.75
CA GLU A 133 -13.94 3.50 -27.74
C GLU A 133 -13.55 4.97 -27.52
N THR A 134 -12.24 5.25 -27.56
CA THR A 134 -11.70 6.61 -27.43
C THR A 134 -12.06 7.45 -28.65
N ASP A 135 -11.89 6.92 -29.86
CA ASP A 135 -12.24 7.58 -31.12
C ASP A 135 -13.73 7.87 -31.20
N LEU A 136 -14.59 6.93 -30.77
CA LEU A 136 -16.04 7.14 -30.72
C LEU A 136 -16.41 8.27 -29.76
N PHE A 137 -15.82 8.29 -28.55
CA PHE A 137 -16.04 9.37 -27.58
C PHE A 137 -15.59 10.71 -28.16
N VAL A 138 -14.38 10.78 -28.72
CA VAL A 138 -13.78 12.00 -29.25
C VAL A 138 -14.60 12.54 -30.41
N LYS A 139 -14.98 11.68 -31.36
CA LYS A 139 -15.83 12.04 -32.50
C LYS A 139 -17.19 12.58 -32.06
N THR A 140 -17.84 11.90 -31.11
CA THR A 140 -19.15 12.31 -30.59
C THR A 140 -19.10 13.69 -29.93
N CYS A 141 -18.07 13.93 -29.09
CA CYS A 141 -17.91 15.22 -28.43
C CYS A 141 -17.60 16.32 -29.44
N TYR A 142 -16.68 16.07 -30.37
CA TYR A 142 -16.26 17.04 -31.38
C TYR A 142 -17.43 17.49 -32.26
N GLU A 143 -18.19 16.55 -32.85
CA GLU A 143 -19.35 16.88 -33.70
C GLU A 143 -20.45 17.62 -32.94
N PHE A 144 -20.60 17.34 -31.64
CA PHE A 144 -21.57 18.04 -30.79
C PHE A 144 -21.14 19.48 -30.50
N ILE A 145 -19.89 19.66 -30.09
CA ILE A 145 -19.31 20.96 -29.70
C ILE A 145 -19.30 21.91 -30.90
N GLU A 146 -18.92 21.43 -32.09
CA GLU A 146 -18.96 22.25 -33.33
C GLU A 146 -20.36 22.80 -33.62
N LYS A 147 -21.41 22.03 -33.33
CA LYS A 147 -22.80 22.44 -33.56
C LYS A 147 -23.39 23.26 -32.41
N ASN A 148 -22.80 23.19 -31.21
CA ASN A 148 -23.36 23.75 -29.97
C ASN A 148 -22.25 24.40 -29.09
N PRO A 149 -21.58 25.47 -29.56
CA PRO A 149 -20.35 26.00 -28.96
C PRO A 149 -20.48 26.57 -27.54
N ASN A 150 -21.71 26.84 -27.06
CA ASN A 150 -21.97 27.38 -25.71
C ASN A 150 -22.60 26.34 -24.76
N CYS A 151 -22.65 25.08 -25.16
CA CYS A 151 -23.27 23.99 -24.41
C CYS A 151 -22.23 23.09 -23.75
N LEU A 152 -22.60 22.55 -22.59
CA LEU A 152 -21.72 21.67 -21.82
C LEU A 152 -21.96 20.19 -22.14
N VAL A 153 -20.89 19.40 -22.01
CA VAL A 153 -20.88 17.95 -22.16
C VAL A 153 -20.71 17.31 -20.78
N GLY A 154 -21.76 16.66 -20.30
CA GLY A 154 -21.73 15.88 -19.07
C GLY A 154 -21.18 14.48 -19.32
N VAL A 155 -20.16 14.06 -18.56
CA VAL A 155 -19.52 12.74 -18.74
C VAL A 155 -19.41 12.02 -17.39
N HIS A 156 -19.86 10.78 -17.33
CA HIS A 156 -19.68 9.95 -16.13
C HIS A 156 -19.37 8.49 -16.46
N CYS A 157 -18.68 7.84 -15.53
CA CYS A 157 -18.66 6.39 -15.39
C CYS A 157 -19.35 6.01 -14.07
N THR A 158 -19.01 4.89 -13.44
CA THR A 158 -19.58 4.55 -12.12
C THR A 158 -19.24 5.60 -11.07
N HIS A 159 -17.96 5.96 -10.93
CA HIS A 159 -17.49 6.93 -9.92
C HIS A 159 -17.11 8.30 -10.51
N GLY A 160 -16.97 8.42 -11.84
CA GLY A 160 -16.65 9.70 -12.48
C GLY A 160 -15.18 10.12 -12.43
N PHE A 161 -14.26 9.17 -12.26
CA PHE A 161 -12.82 9.45 -12.11
C PHE A 161 -12.00 8.79 -13.22
N ASN A 162 -11.62 7.51 -13.09
CA ASN A 162 -10.63 6.90 -14.01
C ASN A 162 -11.04 6.90 -15.49
N ARG A 163 -12.17 6.28 -15.86
CA ARG A 163 -12.62 6.20 -17.27
C ARG A 163 -13.08 7.56 -17.82
N THR A 164 -13.72 8.35 -16.96
CA THR A 164 -14.16 9.71 -17.29
C THR A 164 -12.98 10.62 -17.57
N GLY A 165 -11.99 10.63 -16.68
CA GLY A 165 -10.76 11.39 -16.82
C GLY A 165 -9.91 10.92 -17.96
N PHE A 166 -9.84 9.60 -18.21
CA PHE A 166 -9.15 9.05 -19.37
C PHE A 166 -9.69 9.65 -20.67
N LEU A 167 -11.00 9.53 -20.91
CA LEU A 167 -11.61 9.96 -22.16
C LEU A 167 -11.58 11.49 -22.33
N ILE A 168 -11.81 12.26 -21.25
CA ILE A 168 -11.68 13.72 -21.29
C ILE A 168 -10.24 14.12 -21.60
N SER A 169 -9.24 13.53 -20.93
CA SER A 169 -7.82 13.86 -21.17
C SER A 169 -7.38 13.49 -22.58
N ALA A 170 -7.84 12.35 -23.11
CA ALA A 170 -7.59 11.94 -24.49
C ALA A 170 -8.22 12.91 -25.51
N TYR A 171 -9.42 13.44 -25.25
CA TYR A 171 -10.02 14.46 -26.09
C TYR A 171 -9.18 15.74 -26.12
N LEU A 172 -8.76 16.24 -24.95
CA LEU A 172 -7.94 17.45 -24.85
C LEU A 172 -6.60 17.28 -25.60
N ALA A 173 -5.98 16.10 -25.49
CA ALA A 173 -4.76 15.79 -26.24
C ALA A 173 -5.01 15.73 -27.77
N LEU A 174 -6.06 15.04 -28.22
CA LEU A 174 -6.30 14.78 -29.64
C LEU A 174 -6.96 15.94 -30.41
N LYS A 175 -7.78 16.77 -29.74
CA LYS A 175 -8.57 17.84 -30.38
C LYS A 175 -8.17 19.24 -29.98
N GLU A 176 -7.65 19.42 -28.77
CA GLU A 176 -7.16 20.71 -28.29
C GLU A 176 -5.63 20.80 -28.30
N TYR A 177 -4.93 19.71 -28.67
CA TYR A 177 -3.46 19.62 -28.75
C TYR A 177 -2.75 19.90 -27.42
N TRP A 178 -3.40 19.59 -26.30
CA TRP A 178 -2.77 19.75 -24.99
C TRP A 178 -1.73 18.65 -24.75
N ASN A 179 -0.63 19.01 -24.09
CA ASN A 179 0.27 18.00 -23.53
C ASN A 179 -0.53 17.10 -22.57
N ILE A 180 -0.33 15.78 -22.69
CA ILE A 180 -1.14 14.81 -21.94
C ILE A 180 -1.00 14.98 -20.42
N CYS A 181 0.16 15.42 -19.93
CA CYS A 181 0.35 15.70 -18.52
C CYS A 181 -0.49 16.90 -18.06
N THR A 182 -0.56 17.96 -18.87
CA THR A 182 -1.41 19.12 -18.60
C THR A 182 -2.89 18.75 -18.63
N ALA A 183 -3.33 17.92 -19.59
CA ALA A 183 -4.72 17.46 -19.67
C ALA A 183 -5.13 16.67 -18.41
N VAL A 184 -4.27 15.76 -17.94
CA VAL A 184 -4.49 14.99 -16.71
C VAL A 184 -4.47 15.90 -15.46
N GLU A 185 -3.57 16.86 -15.40
CA GLU A 185 -3.47 17.80 -14.28
C GLU A 185 -4.74 18.66 -14.16
N VAL A 186 -5.25 19.19 -15.28
CA VAL A 186 -6.47 19.99 -15.29
C VAL A 186 -7.69 19.15 -14.93
N PHE A 187 -7.77 17.89 -15.41
CA PHE A 187 -8.80 16.98 -14.94
C PHE A 187 -8.73 16.78 -13.42
N SER A 188 -7.53 16.59 -12.86
CA SER A 188 -7.32 16.42 -11.41
C SER A 188 -7.74 17.65 -10.61
N LYS A 189 -7.47 18.86 -11.11
CA LYS A 189 -7.90 20.13 -10.48
C LYS A 189 -9.43 20.29 -10.50
N ALA A 190 -10.07 19.95 -11.61
CA ALA A 190 -11.52 20.05 -11.75
C ALA A 190 -12.26 18.93 -11.00
N ARG A 191 -11.64 17.77 -10.85
CA ARG A 191 -12.18 16.60 -10.16
C ARG A 191 -11.11 16.07 -9.17
N PRO A 192 -11.02 16.65 -7.95
CA PRO A 192 -9.96 16.35 -6.98
C PRO A 192 -9.75 14.85 -6.74
N PHE A 193 -8.48 14.42 -6.65
CA PHE A 193 -7.95 13.04 -6.77
C PHE A 193 -7.73 12.54 -8.20
N GLY A 194 -8.36 13.13 -9.22
CA GLY A 194 -8.08 12.83 -10.63
C GLY A 194 -8.18 11.34 -11.01
N ILE A 195 -7.36 10.92 -11.97
CA ILE A 195 -7.23 9.50 -12.34
C ILE A 195 -6.32 8.83 -11.31
N TYR A 196 -6.90 7.95 -10.47
CA TYR A 196 -6.22 7.36 -9.30
C TYR A 196 -5.77 5.90 -9.48
N LYS A 197 -5.95 5.32 -10.67
CA LYS A 197 -5.41 4.01 -11.03
C LYS A 197 -4.28 4.20 -12.03
N GLN A 198 -3.06 3.79 -11.64
CA GLN A 198 -1.85 4.02 -12.42
C GLN A 198 -1.98 3.54 -13.88
N GLY A 199 -2.60 2.37 -14.12
CA GLY A 199 -2.76 1.83 -15.48
C GLY A 199 -3.54 2.72 -16.47
N TYR A 200 -4.41 3.63 -16.01
CA TYR A 200 -5.06 4.60 -16.91
C TYR A 200 -4.12 5.77 -17.25
N LEU A 201 -3.27 6.18 -16.31
CA LEU A 201 -2.27 7.22 -16.51
C LEU A 201 -1.12 6.73 -17.39
N ASP A 202 -0.65 5.51 -17.16
CA ASP A 202 0.40 4.87 -17.97
C ASP A 202 -0.04 4.78 -19.43
N ASP A 203 -1.29 4.37 -19.68
CA ASP A 203 -1.82 4.21 -21.03
C ASP A 203 -2.05 5.57 -21.73
N LEU A 204 -2.54 6.59 -21.02
CA LEU A 204 -2.58 7.95 -21.57
C LEU A 204 -1.18 8.46 -21.92
N TYR A 205 -0.21 8.22 -21.04
CA TYR A 205 1.17 8.63 -21.23
C TYR A 205 1.80 7.90 -22.43
N GLU A 206 1.62 6.59 -22.55
CA GLU A 206 2.14 5.80 -23.67
C GLU A 206 1.52 6.21 -25.02
N ARG A 207 0.22 6.54 -25.05
CA ARG A 207 -0.49 6.89 -26.30
C ARG A 207 -0.21 8.30 -26.80
N TYR A 208 0.03 9.26 -25.89
CA TYR A 208 -0.06 10.69 -26.20
C TYR A 208 1.10 11.55 -25.67
N ASN A 209 2.13 10.95 -25.05
CA ASN A 209 3.31 11.69 -24.65
C ASN A 209 4.34 11.74 -25.80
N ASP A 210 4.56 12.95 -26.32
CA ASP A 210 5.51 13.19 -27.41
C ASP A 210 6.90 13.68 -26.92
N ASP A 211 7.13 13.72 -25.59
CA ASP A 211 8.36 14.27 -24.98
C ASP A 211 9.01 13.29 -23.98
N ASP A 212 10.12 12.67 -24.38
CA ASP A 212 10.85 11.66 -23.60
C ASP A 212 11.57 12.22 -22.36
N GLU A 213 11.66 13.54 -22.18
CA GLU A 213 12.29 14.18 -21.02
C GLU A 213 11.31 14.44 -19.86
N VAL A 214 10.01 14.29 -20.10
CA VAL A 214 8.97 14.50 -19.07
C VAL A 214 8.89 13.26 -18.16
N PRO A 215 8.82 13.43 -16.82
CA PRO A 215 8.60 12.31 -15.91
C PRO A 215 7.21 11.68 -16.13
N ALA A 216 7.14 10.35 -16.03
CA ALA A 216 5.88 9.62 -16.15
C ALA A 216 4.82 10.09 -15.14
N LEU A 217 3.56 10.11 -15.56
CA LEU A 217 2.42 10.49 -14.72
C LEU A 217 2.28 9.53 -13.53
N VAL A 218 2.23 10.06 -12.30
CA VAL A 218 2.09 9.26 -11.08
C VAL A 218 0.69 9.41 -10.50
N SER A 219 0.05 8.29 -10.21
CA SER A 219 -1.25 8.23 -9.57
C SER A 219 -1.17 8.68 -8.12
N PRO A 220 -2.11 9.52 -7.64
CA PRO A 220 -2.20 9.91 -6.23
C PRO A 220 -2.65 8.75 -5.31
N GLY A 221 -2.94 7.57 -5.86
CA GLY A 221 -3.45 6.44 -5.11
C GLY A 221 -4.96 6.52 -4.84
N ARG A 222 -5.53 5.43 -4.34
CA ARG A 222 -6.99 5.30 -4.17
C ARG A 222 -7.53 6.31 -3.15
N PRO A 223 -8.61 7.05 -3.48
CA PRO A 223 -9.16 8.09 -2.61
C PRO A 223 -9.85 7.48 -1.37
N ALA A 224 -9.82 8.21 -0.26
CA ALA A 224 -10.33 7.75 1.03
C ALA A 224 -11.83 7.36 1.00
N TRP A 225 -12.64 8.04 0.19
CA TRP A 225 -14.07 7.72 0.02
C TRP A 225 -14.33 6.33 -0.60
N GLU A 226 -13.31 5.67 -1.16
CA GLU A 226 -13.39 4.29 -1.66
C GLU A 226 -13.48 3.26 -0.50
N ASN A 227 -13.22 3.65 0.75
CA ASN A 227 -13.18 2.77 1.92
C ASN A 227 -14.31 3.00 2.97
N GLY A 228 -15.24 3.94 2.77
CA GLY A 228 -16.37 4.19 3.68
C GLY A 228 -16.46 5.64 4.20
N PRO A 229 -17.40 5.96 5.12
CA PRO A 229 -17.59 7.31 5.64
C PRO A 229 -16.39 7.75 6.48
N ILE A 230 -15.95 8.99 6.26
CA ILE A 230 -15.08 9.72 7.18
C ILE A 230 -16.01 10.45 8.15
N GLN A 231 -15.90 10.18 9.45
CA GLN A 231 -16.60 10.98 10.47
C GLN A 231 -15.90 12.33 10.57
N THR A 232 -16.60 13.38 10.13
CA THR A 232 -16.23 14.78 10.32
C THR A 232 -17.03 15.33 11.47
N ASP A 233 -16.41 15.50 12.65
CA ASP A 233 -16.96 16.39 13.67
C ASP A 233 -16.43 17.79 13.41
N ASP A 234 -17.25 18.59 12.74
CA ASP A 234 -17.14 20.04 12.66
C ASP A 234 -17.60 20.66 13.98
N SER A 235 -16.73 21.42 14.64
CA SER A 235 -17.13 22.71 15.24
C SER A 235 -15.92 23.62 15.49
N ASN A 236 -15.75 24.54 14.54
CA ASN A 236 -15.32 25.95 14.66
C ASN A 236 -14.22 26.34 15.66
N SER A 237 -13.12 26.90 15.13
CA SER A 237 -13.02 28.38 15.09
C SER A 237 -11.95 28.87 14.11
N HIS A 238 -12.29 30.01 13.51
CA HIS A 238 -11.55 30.87 12.59
C HIS A 238 -10.05 31.06 12.88
N ASP A 239 -9.20 31.02 11.86
CA ASP A 239 -8.76 32.28 11.24
C ASP A 239 -8.13 32.11 9.85
N LYS A 240 -8.33 33.12 9.01
CA LYS A 240 -7.95 33.18 7.60
C LYS A 240 -6.53 33.71 7.37
N ASN A 241 -5.93 33.16 6.32
CA ASN A 241 -4.95 33.76 5.39
C ASN A 241 -3.54 34.11 5.88
N THR A 242 -2.54 33.40 5.32
CA THR A 242 -1.75 33.94 4.19
C THR A 242 -1.01 32.82 3.46
N GLU A 243 -0.99 32.92 2.14
CA GLU A 243 -0.38 31.98 1.19
C GLU A 243 1.14 31.89 1.33
N THR A 244 1.71 30.71 1.10
CA THR A 244 2.64 30.46 -0.03
C THR A 244 3.12 28.99 -0.05
N GLY A 245 2.97 28.34 -1.22
CA GLY A 245 3.89 27.30 -1.70
C GLY A 245 3.47 25.82 -1.59
N SER A 246 3.17 25.21 -2.75
CA SER A 246 3.58 23.85 -3.18
C SER A 246 3.26 22.63 -2.29
N GLY A 247 2.46 21.66 -2.77
CA GLY A 247 2.46 20.32 -2.13
C GLY A 247 1.53 19.25 -2.71
N SER A 248 2.12 18.10 -3.02
CA SER A 248 1.55 16.79 -3.36
C SER A 248 0.65 16.18 -2.26
N THR A 249 -0.35 15.37 -2.61
CA THR A 249 -1.14 14.62 -1.59
C THR A 249 -0.72 13.15 -1.52
N ASN A 250 0.11 12.85 -0.51
CA ASN A 250 0.58 11.53 -0.09
C ASN A 250 -0.52 10.71 0.61
N LYS A 251 -0.60 9.38 0.35
CA LYS A 251 -1.39 8.45 1.17
C LYS A 251 -0.75 8.33 2.57
N VAL A 252 -1.56 8.49 3.61
CA VAL A 252 -1.11 8.46 5.02
C VAL A 252 -0.73 7.02 5.43
N PRO A 253 0.49 6.77 5.95
CA PRO A 253 0.92 5.47 6.48
C PRO A 253 0.05 4.98 7.64
N MET A 254 -0.12 3.65 7.78
CA MET A 254 -0.92 3.04 8.87
C MET A 254 -0.08 2.04 9.67
N PHE A 255 -0.18 2.09 10.99
CA PHE A 255 0.54 1.19 11.87
C PHE A 255 -0.08 -0.21 11.84
N MET A 256 0.72 -1.25 11.60
CA MET A 256 0.23 -2.64 11.45
C MET A 256 -0.98 -2.76 10.51
N ASP A 257 -0.97 -2.05 9.37
CA ASP A 257 -2.08 -1.99 8.40
C ASP A 257 -3.43 -1.54 8.99
N GLY A 258 -3.42 -0.81 10.11
CA GLY A 258 -4.62 -0.36 10.83
C GLY A 258 -5.22 -1.40 11.77
N LEU A 259 -4.54 -2.54 11.99
CA LEU A 259 -4.99 -3.59 12.91
C LEU A 259 -4.84 -3.22 14.39
N VAL A 260 -4.03 -2.21 14.70
CA VAL A 260 -3.77 -1.73 16.06
C VAL A 260 -4.21 -0.27 16.15
N LYS A 261 -5.34 -0.03 16.82
CA LYS A 261 -6.03 1.27 16.79
C LYS A 261 -5.39 2.31 17.70
N CYS A 262 -4.72 1.87 18.77
CA CYS A 262 -4.04 2.78 19.69
C CYS A 262 -2.79 3.43 19.09
N ALA A 263 -2.37 3.09 17.87
CA ALA A 263 -1.21 3.66 17.21
C ALA A 263 -1.62 4.52 16.00
N GLU A 264 -1.33 5.82 16.07
CA GLU A 264 -1.77 6.83 15.09
C GLU A 264 -0.58 7.36 14.30
N TYR A 265 -0.75 7.65 13.01
CA TYR A 265 0.31 8.25 12.21
C TYR A 265 0.56 9.70 12.61
N VAL A 266 1.83 10.09 12.71
CA VAL A 266 2.24 11.46 12.97
C VAL A 266 2.53 12.15 11.64
N ASP A 267 1.66 13.09 11.25
CA ASP A 267 1.79 13.87 10.02
C ASP A 267 2.61 15.16 10.19
N ASN A 268 2.87 15.57 11.43
CA ASN A 268 3.68 16.73 11.75
C ASN A 268 5.14 16.52 11.33
N ALA A 269 5.52 17.09 10.19
CA ALA A 269 6.84 16.94 9.59
C ALA A 269 7.98 17.43 10.51
N PHE A 270 7.77 18.49 11.30
CA PHE A 270 8.78 19.01 12.23
C PHE A 270 9.05 18.02 13.36
N LEU A 271 7.98 17.55 14.01
CA LEU A 271 8.06 16.53 15.06
C LEU A 271 8.70 15.25 14.51
N CYS A 272 8.25 14.77 13.35
CA CYS A 272 8.82 13.60 12.70
C CYS A 272 10.32 13.75 12.43
N ASN A 273 10.79 14.91 11.97
CA ASN A 273 12.20 15.15 11.71
C ASN A 273 13.02 15.23 13.02
N GLN A 274 12.48 15.87 14.06
CA GLN A 274 13.12 15.91 15.38
C GLN A 274 13.28 14.49 15.95
N LEU A 275 12.18 13.72 15.96
CA LEU A 275 12.14 12.34 16.44
C LEU A 275 13.09 11.43 15.65
N ARG A 276 13.09 11.54 14.31
CA ARG A 276 14.03 10.81 13.43
C ARG A 276 15.49 11.18 13.74
N SER A 277 15.79 12.44 14.07
CA SER A 277 17.15 12.85 14.45
C SER A 277 17.56 12.27 15.80
N ILE A 278 16.65 12.19 16.77
CA ILE A 278 16.90 11.59 18.08
C ILE A 278 17.28 10.12 17.92
N ILE A 279 16.46 9.33 17.21
CA ILE A 279 16.73 7.90 17.05
C ILE A 279 18.01 7.64 16.25
N LYS A 280 18.36 8.50 15.28
CA LYS A 280 19.64 8.41 14.56
C LYS A 280 20.82 8.64 15.49
N GLY A 281 20.72 9.61 16.40
CA GLY A 281 21.72 9.89 17.43
C GLY A 281 21.95 8.67 18.33
N TYR A 282 20.87 8.10 18.86
CA TYR A 282 20.94 6.90 19.71
C TYR A 282 21.51 5.69 18.98
N CYS A 283 21.11 5.46 17.72
CA CYS A 283 21.64 4.36 16.90
C CYS A 283 23.03 4.63 16.29
N ARG A 284 23.59 5.84 16.46
CA ARG A 284 24.84 6.32 15.84
C ARG A 284 24.86 6.13 14.32
N TYR A 285 23.77 6.53 13.67
CA TYR A 285 23.54 6.29 12.25
C TYR A 285 23.35 7.58 11.46
N ASN A 286 24.13 7.75 10.38
CA ASN A 286 24.26 9.03 9.70
C ASN A 286 23.49 9.13 8.37
N ARG A 287 22.84 8.06 7.90
CA ARG A 287 22.10 8.07 6.62
C ARG A 287 20.63 8.43 6.84
N ASN A 288 19.92 8.68 5.74
CA ASN A 288 18.51 9.12 5.76
C ASN A 288 17.48 7.98 5.69
N ASP A 289 17.94 6.73 5.65
CA ASP A 289 17.12 5.52 5.77
C ASP A 289 17.00 5.05 7.23
N PHE A 290 16.30 3.94 7.44
CA PHE A 290 15.96 3.41 8.76
C PHE A 290 17.21 3.02 9.57
N PRO A 291 17.38 3.56 10.80
CA PRO A 291 18.64 3.42 11.55
C PRO A 291 18.80 2.08 12.27
N GLY A 292 17.75 1.25 12.39
CA GLY A 292 17.84 -0.01 13.12
C GLY A 292 18.79 -1.04 12.48
N SER A 293 19.46 -1.84 13.31
CA SER A 293 20.44 -2.87 12.90
C SER A 293 19.86 -3.88 11.90
N GLN A 294 20.44 -4.08 10.72
CA GLN A 294 19.94 -5.00 9.69
C GLN A 294 20.76 -6.30 9.62
N PRO A 295 20.14 -7.48 9.84
CA PRO A 295 20.83 -8.76 9.83
C PRO A 295 21.13 -9.29 8.42
N VAL A 296 22.24 -10.02 8.30
CA VAL A 296 22.67 -10.72 7.09
C VAL A 296 22.32 -12.21 7.16
N SER A 297 22.15 -12.86 6.01
CA SER A 297 21.86 -14.29 5.96
C SER A 297 23.05 -15.11 6.46
N LEU A 298 22.79 -16.18 7.21
CA LEU A 298 23.79 -17.16 7.62
C LEU A 298 24.22 -17.96 6.39
N GLU A 299 25.48 -17.83 6.01
CA GLU A 299 26.03 -18.30 4.75
C GLU A 299 27.36 -19.02 4.97
N ARG A 300 27.59 -20.07 4.18
CA ARG A 300 28.80 -20.89 4.22
C ARG A 300 29.40 -21.11 2.83
N SER A 301 29.46 -20.05 2.03
CA SER A 301 29.99 -20.12 0.66
C SER A 301 31.53 -20.04 0.66
N PRO A 302 32.22 -20.53 -0.39
CA PRO A 302 33.68 -20.42 -0.47
C PRO A 302 34.22 -18.98 -0.43
N THR A 303 33.39 -18.00 -0.81
CA THR A 303 33.73 -16.57 -0.82
C THR A 303 33.35 -15.85 0.47
N LEU A 304 32.44 -16.42 1.27
CA LEU A 304 31.98 -15.86 2.53
C LEU A 304 31.44 -16.98 3.43
N ASP A 305 32.20 -17.28 4.48
CA ASP A 305 31.79 -18.20 5.55
C ASP A 305 31.60 -17.41 6.85
N ASN A 306 30.41 -16.82 7.02
CA ASN A 306 30.04 -16.16 8.27
C ASN A 306 29.49 -17.14 9.32
N PHE A 307 29.28 -18.41 8.92
CA PHE A 307 28.90 -19.49 9.82
C PHE A 307 29.98 -19.75 10.86
N GLU A 308 31.25 -19.55 10.52
CA GLU A 308 32.39 -19.64 11.44
C GLU A 308 32.28 -18.71 12.68
N TYR A 309 31.59 -17.58 12.58
CA TYR A 309 31.37 -16.69 13.73
C TYR A 309 30.62 -17.39 14.87
N LEU A 310 29.73 -18.33 14.55
CA LEU A 310 29.02 -19.14 15.53
C LEU A 310 29.91 -20.15 16.26
N PHE A 311 31.22 -20.18 16.02
CA PHE A 311 32.19 -21.02 16.74
C PHE A 311 33.28 -20.20 17.40
N ASN A 312 33.64 -19.08 16.78
CA ASN A 312 34.75 -18.25 17.21
C ASN A 312 34.33 -17.11 18.14
N GLU A 313 33.04 -16.77 18.17
CA GLU A 313 32.51 -15.67 19.00
C GLU A 313 31.33 -16.13 19.85
N ASP A 314 31.03 -15.35 20.90
CA ASP A 314 29.89 -15.59 21.77
C ASP A 314 28.61 -15.04 21.11
N TYR A 315 27.62 -15.92 20.93
CA TYR A 315 26.32 -15.57 20.35
C TYR A 315 25.20 -16.04 21.25
N MET A 316 24.11 -15.29 21.23
CA MET A 316 22.81 -15.75 21.70
C MET A 316 21.89 -15.98 20.51
N VAL A 317 20.91 -16.85 20.68
CA VAL A 317 19.96 -17.24 19.65
C VAL A 317 18.53 -17.01 20.12
N SER A 318 17.69 -16.55 19.20
CA SER A 318 16.24 -16.55 19.35
C SER A 318 15.60 -17.03 18.06
N TRP A 319 14.31 -17.28 18.10
CA TRP A 319 13.49 -17.53 16.92
C TRP A 319 13.21 -16.22 16.18
N LYS A 320 13.01 -16.31 14.86
CA LYS A 320 12.59 -15.18 14.03
C LYS A 320 11.07 -15.22 13.89
N ALA A 321 10.39 -14.14 14.29
CA ALA A 321 8.94 -14.06 14.14
C ALA A 321 8.58 -13.66 12.71
N ASP A 322 7.34 -13.97 12.32
CA ASP A 322 6.69 -13.31 11.20
C ASP A 322 5.92 -12.07 11.70
N GLY A 323 6.68 -11.03 12.08
CA GLY A 323 6.15 -9.77 12.60
C GLY A 323 6.66 -8.54 11.86
N VAL A 324 6.08 -7.37 12.16
CA VAL A 324 6.53 -6.09 11.62
C VAL A 324 7.49 -5.44 12.60
N ARG A 325 8.65 -5.00 12.10
CA ARG A 325 9.71 -4.42 12.92
C ARG A 325 9.47 -2.93 13.14
N TYR A 326 9.59 -2.48 14.39
CA TYR A 326 9.58 -1.07 14.77
C TYR A 326 10.71 -0.76 15.75
N LEU A 327 11.38 0.39 15.57
CA LEU A 327 12.04 1.03 16.72
C LEU A 327 10.97 1.76 17.52
N VAL A 328 11.00 1.70 18.85
CA VAL A 328 10.04 2.40 19.71
C VAL A 328 10.79 3.31 20.67
N LEU A 329 10.54 4.62 20.56
CA LEU A 329 11.03 5.66 21.43
C LEU A 329 9.96 5.98 22.48
N ILE A 330 10.29 5.73 23.74
CA ILE A 330 9.51 6.16 24.90
C ILE A 330 10.14 7.48 25.34
N LYS A 331 9.62 8.60 24.83
CA LYS A 331 10.18 9.93 25.07
C LYS A 331 9.77 10.44 26.46
N ASP A 332 8.49 10.34 26.78
CA ASP A 332 7.91 10.65 28.09
C ASP A 332 6.52 9.96 28.23
N GLU A 333 5.81 10.23 29.31
CA GLU A 333 4.41 9.84 29.49
C GLU A 333 3.53 10.35 28.35
N ASP A 334 2.70 9.45 27.77
CA ASP A 334 1.89 9.70 26.57
C ASP A 334 2.67 10.17 25.33
N GLU A 335 4.00 10.06 25.33
CA GLU A 335 4.89 10.38 24.22
C GLU A 335 5.69 9.14 23.78
N ILE A 336 4.97 8.11 23.33
CA ILE A 336 5.58 6.88 22.81
C ILE A 336 5.45 6.86 21.30
N TYR A 337 6.57 6.75 20.59
CA TYR A 337 6.62 6.80 19.14
C TYR A 337 7.27 5.55 18.55
N ALA A 338 6.68 4.98 17.50
CA ALA A 338 7.20 3.86 16.76
C ALA A 338 7.62 4.26 15.35
N PHE A 339 8.71 3.67 14.85
CA PHE A 339 9.30 3.95 13.55
C PHE A 339 9.39 2.68 12.72
N ASP A 340 8.77 2.66 11.55
CA ASP A 340 8.87 1.54 10.60
C ASP A 340 10.10 1.63 9.70
N ARG A 341 10.27 0.66 8.81
CA ARG A 341 11.41 0.59 7.87
C ARG A 341 11.41 1.69 6.81
N ASP A 342 10.26 2.31 6.55
CA ASP A 342 10.11 3.43 5.62
C ASP A 342 10.28 4.79 6.33
N ASN A 343 10.69 4.78 7.60
CA ASN A 343 10.83 5.93 8.48
C ASN A 343 9.51 6.66 8.79
N ASN A 344 8.35 6.02 8.60
CA ASN A 344 7.08 6.56 9.06
C ASN A 344 7.06 6.57 10.59
N VAL A 345 6.44 7.58 11.18
CA VAL A 345 6.38 7.78 12.63
C VAL A 345 4.94 7.59 13.08
N PHE A 346 4.75 6.80 14.12
CA PHE A 346 3.45 6.50 14.71
C PHE A 346 3.48 6.80 16.20
N LYS A 347 2.47 7.46 16.75
CA LYS A 347 2.31 7.67 18.18
C LYS A 347 1.48 6.52 18.76
N ILE A 348 2.00 5.81 19.76
CA ILE A 348 1.30 4.77 20.49
C ILE A 348 0.67 5.40 21.74
N ASN A 349 -0.66 5.42 21.78
CA ASN A 349 -1.45 5.91 22.89
C ASN A 349 -1.78 4.77 23.87
N ASN A 350 -2.13 5.13 25.11
CA ASN A 350 -2.61 4.20 26.16
C ASN A 350 -1.62 3.07 26.47
N LEU A 351 -0.33 3.40 26.59
CA LEU A 351 0.70 2.46 26.98
C LEU A 351 1.59 3.08 28.06
N TYR A 352 1.79 2.37 29.17
CA TYR A 352 2.52 2.91 30.32
C TYR A 352 3.79 2.11 30.63
N PHE A 353 4.89 2.81 30.88
CA PHE A 353 6.18 2.24 31.28
C PHE A 353 6.65 2.85 32.62
N PRO A 354 6.30 2.23 33.76
CA PRO A 354 6.69 2.71 35.07
C PRO A 354 8.20 2.63 35.25
N HIS A 355 8.80 3.66 35.85
CA HIS A 355 10.18 3.62 36.28
C HIS A 355 10.35 2.63 37.44
N ARG A 356 11.48 1.92 37.47
CA ARG A 356 11.73 0.85 38.44
C ARG A 356 11.79 1.35 39.88
N LYS A 357 12.39 2.52 40.10
CA LYS A 357 12.70 3.06 41.44
C LYS A 357 11.82 4.24 41.86
N GLU A 358 11.24 4.94 40.91
CA GLU A 358 10.56 6.22 41.13
C GLU A 358 9.10 6.10 40.69
N ILE A 359 8.20 6.88 41.29
CA ILE A 359 6.78 6.91 40.93
C ILE A 359 6.60 7.86 39.75
N ARG A 360 7.10 7.47 38.58
CA ARG A 360 6.96 8.20 37.32
C ARG A 360 7.07 7.25 36.13
N HIS A 361 6.77 7.75 34.94
CA HIS A 361 7.11 7.09 33.67
C HIS A 361 8.63 7.16 33.42
N ILE A 362 9.20 6.16 32.74
CA ILE A 362 10.53 6.28 32.14
C ILE A 362 10.53 7.29 30.99
N LYS A 363 11.70 7.86 30.68
CA LYS A 363 11.84 8.81 29.57
C LYS A 363 13.00 8.44 28.66
N ASP A 364 13.14 9.14 27.54
CA ASP A 364 14.28 9.06 26.63
C ASP A 364 14.83 7.63 26.45
N THR A 365 13.96 6.67 26.14
CA THR A 365 14.31 5.25 26.07
C THR A 365 13.99 4.71 24.67
N LEU A 366 14.99 4.18 23.96
CA LEU A 366 14.84 3.64 22.61
C LEU A 366 15.04 2.12 22.62
N VAL A 367 14.02 1.38 22.18
CA VAL A 367 14.03 -0.07 22.09
C VAL A 367 13.84 -0.56 20.65
N ASP A 368 14.44 -1.70 20.32
CA ASP A 368 14.24 -2.41 19.06
C ASP A 368 13.21 -3.52 19.26
N THR A 369 12.16 -3.51 18.43
CA THR A 369 10.97 -4.32 18.66
C THR A 369 10.45 -5.00 17.40
N GLU A 370 9.74 -6.10 17.61
CA GLU A 370 8.97 -6.79 16.59
C GLU A 370 7.52 -6.91 17.10
N ILE A 371 6.57 -6.44 16.32
CA ILE A 371 5.15 -6.50 16.66
C ILE A 371 4.51 -7.63 15.88
N ILE A 372 3.86 -8.54 16.61
CA ILE A 372 3.21 -9.74 16.08
C ILE A 372 1.73 -9.75 16.45
N MET A 373 0.93 -10.42 15.63
CA MET A 373 -0.48 -10.70 15.92
C MET A 373 -0.60 -12.12 16.49
N GLU A 374 -0.76 -12.25 17.80
CA GLU A 374 -0.80 -13.55 18.47
C GLU A 374 -2.25 -14.00 18.69
N LYS A 375 -2.58 -15.22 18.28
CA LYS A 375 -3.90 -15.83 18.56
C LYS A 375 -3.87 -16.43 19.96
N THR A 376 -4.63 -15.82 20.88
CA THR A 376 -4.77 -16.30 22.25
C THR A 376 -6.12 -17.00 22.40
N PRO A 377 -6.17 -18.24 22.92
CA PRO A 377 -7.44 -18.90 23.19
C PRO A 377 -8.20 -18.16 24.31
N VAL A 378 -9.48 -17.88 24.07
CA VAL A 378 -10.43 -17.31 25.04
C VAL A 378 -11.35 -18.40 25.58
N SER A 379 -11.71 -19.38 24.74
CA SER A 379 -12.46 -20.59 25.09
C SER A 379 -11.97 -21.77 24.24
N GLU A 380 -12.56 -22.96 24.38
CA GLU A 380 -12.17 -24.15 23.59
C GLU A 380 -12.29 -23.93 22.07
N ASP A 381 -13.21 -23.06 21.62
CA ASP A 381 -13.47 -22.79 20.20
C ASP A 381 -13.23 -21.32 19.76
N GLU A 382 -12.93 -20.41 20.69
CA GLU A 382 -12.78 -18.98 20.39
C GLU A 382 -11.34 -18.50 20.62
N PHE A 383 -10.77 -17.84 19.60
CA PHE A 383 -9.45 -17.23 19.65
C PHE A 383 -9.56 -15.72 19.47
N LYS A 384 -8.93 -14.96 20.37
CA LYS A 384 -8.75 -13.52 20.24
C LYS A 384 -7.35 -13.23 19.70
N THR A 385 -7.28 -12.43 18.65
CA THR A 385 -5.99 -11.95 18.13
C THR A 385 -5.57 -10.73 18.92
N ILE A 386 -4.37 -10.75 19.52
CA ILE A 386 -3.85 -9.68 20.36
C ILE A 386 -2.51 -9.22 19.79
N PRO A 387 -2.32 -7.90 19.52
CA PRO A 387 -1.03 -7.38 19.13
C PRO A 387 -0.04 -7.47 20.30
N ARG A 388 1.13 -8.06 20.06
CA ARG A 388 2.22 -8.11 21.04
C ARG A 388 3.46 -7.41 20.53
N MET A 389 3.97 -6.47 21.31
CA MET A 389 5.28 -5.85 21.10
C MET A 389 6.35 -6.67 21.81
N LEU A 390 7.23 -7.30 21.02
CA LEU A 390 8.37 -8.07 21.49
C LEU A 390 9.62 -7.21 21.45
N ILE A 391 10.05 -6.72 22.62
CA ILE A 391 11.29 -5.98 22.78
C ILE A 391 12.46 -6.97 22.77
N TYR A 392 13.39 -6.83 21.82
CA TYR A 392 14.54 -7.72 21.71
C TYR A 392 15.90 -7.03 21.87
N ASP A 393 15.98 -5.72 21.72
CA ASP A 393 17.19 -4.96 22.07
C ASP A 393 16.83 -3.58 22.63
N VAL A 394 17.75 -2.96 23.36
CA VAL A 394 17.62 -1.60 23.90
C VAL A 394 18.86 -0.81 23.49
N ILE A 395 18.62 0.32 22.84
CA ILE A 395 19.68 1.19 22.29
C ILE A 395 20.02 2.29 23.30
N HIS A 396 19.02 2.84 23.96
CA HIS A 396 19.17 3.94 24.92
C HIS A 396 18.14 3.78 26.05
N TYR A 397 18.52 4.09 27.29
CA TYR A 397 17.63 4.05 28.45
C TYR A 397 17.94 5.25 29.35
N GLU A 398 17.08 6.27 29.32
CA GLU A 398 17.27 7.54 30.03
C GLU A 398 18.72 8.06 29.87
N ASP A 399 19.36 8.50 30.95
CA ASP A 399 20.74 9.00 30.92
C ASP A 399 21.79 7.87 30.81
N THR A 400 21.37 6.60 30.65
CA THR A 400 22.27 5.44 30.61
C THR A 400 22.59 5.02 29.18
N GLN A 401 23.87 5.11 28.83
CA GLN A 401 24.38 4.66 27.54
C GLN A 401 24.51 3.12 27.49
N VAL A 402 23.44 2.46 27.05
CA VAL A 402 23.42 0.99 26.90
C VAL A 402 23.87 0.49 25.52
N VAL A 403 23.96 1.37 24.51
CA VAL A 403 24.34 1.03 23.12
C VAL A 403 25.69 0.30 23.00
N ASP A 404 26.66 0.62 23.86
CA ASP A 404 28.00 0.00 23.86
C ASP A 404 28.12 -1.23 24.77
N CYS A 405 27.08 -1.51 25.55
CA CYS A 405 27.12 -2.62 26.49
C CYS A 405 27.00 -3.96 25.75
N ASP A 406 27.55 -5.02 26.35
CA ASP A 406 27.30 -6.39 25.91
C ASP A 406 25.80 -6.68 25.80
N TYR A 407 25.41 -7.49 24.81
CA TYR A 407 24.01 -7.82 24.57
C TYR A 407 23.30 -8.40 25.81
N ARG A 408 24.00 -9.19 26.63
CA ARG A 408 23.45 -9.71 27.90
C ARG A 408 23.06 -8.59 28.88
N LYS A 409 23.85 -7.50 28.95
CA LYS A 409 23.53 -6.33 29.78
C LYS A 409 22.35 -5.55 29.20
N ARG A 410 22.25 -5.44 27.88
CA ARG A 410 21.10 -4.81 27.19
C ARG A 410 19.81 -5.60 27.45
N ILE A 411 19.84 -6.93 27.35
CA ILE A 411 18.72 -7.80 27.72
C ILE A 411 18.36 -7.67 29.21
N MET A 412 19.36 -7.63 30.10
CA MET A 412 19.11 -7.43 31.53
C MET A 412 18.45 -6.07 31.80
N CYS A 413 18.84 -5.02 31.08
CA CYS A 413 18.18 -3.71 31.15
C CYS A 413 16.71 -3.81 30.73
N ILE A 414 16.39 -4.46 29.60
CA ILE A 414 15.00 -4.70 29.18
C ILE A 414 14.21 -5.43 30.27
N GLN A 415 14.76 -6.52 30.82
CA GLN A 415 14.07 -7.32 31.83
C GLN A 415 13.80 -6.53 33.11
N ARG A 416 14.82 -5.89 33.68
CA ARG A 416 14.77 -5.28 35.01
C ARG A 416 14.19 -3.87 35.02
N GLU A 417 14.46 -3.09 33.98
CA GLU A 417 14.09 -1.67 33.94
C GLU A 417 12.81 -1.43 33.13
N ILE A 418 12.41 -2.33 32.23
CA ILE A 418 11.20 -2.17 31.41
C ILE A 418 10.12 -3.21 31.77
N ILE A 419 10.43 -4.51 31.77
CA ILE A 419 9.42 -5.56 31.91
C ILE A 419 8.99 -5.79 33.36
N GLU A 420 9.94 -5.93 34.28
CA GLU A 420 9.65 -6.15 35.71
C GLU A 420 8.80 -5.02 36.33
N PRO A 421 9.09 -3.72 36.09
CA PRO A 421 8.27 -2.63 36.62
C PRO A 421 6.83 -2.66 36.10
N ARG A 422 6.63 -2.99 34.81
CA ARG A 422 5.29 -3.17 34.24
C ARG A 422 4.53 -4.33 34.89
N LYS A 423 5.18 -5.49 35.08
CA LYS A 423 4.57 -6.64 35.78
C LYS A 423 4.17 -6.28 37.20
N LYS A 424 5.04 -5.56 37.93
CA LYS A 424 4.76 -5.09 39.28
C LYS A 424 3.57 -4.12 39.30
N ALA A 425 3.52 -3.16 38.38
CA ALA A 425 2.41 -2.22 38.26
C ALA A 425 1.09 -2.90 37.87
N MET A 426 1.13 -3.96 37.05
CA MET A 426 -0.06 -4.79 36.76
C MET A 426 -0.55 -5.54 38.01
N PHE A 427 0.36 -6.14 38.79
CA PHE A 427 0.01 -6.82 40.03
C PHE A 427 -0.59 -5.87 41.08
N GLU A 428 -0.09 -4.64 41.15
CA GLU A 428 -0.58 -3.58 42.04
C GLU A 428 -1.87 -2.90 41.53
N GLY A 429 -2.39 -3.28 40.36
CA GLY A 429 -3.58 -2.66 39.75
C GLY A 429 -3.35 -1.26 39.18
N ARG A 430 -2.11 -0.76 39.14
CA ARG A 430 -1.75 0.52 38.51
C ARG A 430 -1.79 0.45 36.98
N ILE A 431 -1.61 -0.75 36.41
CA ILE A 431 -1.84 -1.03 34.99
C ILE A 431 -2.96 -2.05 34.88
N ILE A 432 -4.02 -1.69 34.16
CA ILE A 432 -5.12 -2.59 33.80
C ILE A 432 -4.82 -3.13 32.41
N ARG A 433 -4.55 -4.43 32.30
CA ARG A 433 -4.07 -5.06 31.05
C ARG A 433 -5.08 -4.91 29.91
N GLU A 434 -6.37 -4.90 30.23
CA GLU A 434 -7.49 -4.81 29.30
C GLU A 434 -7.58 -3.43 28.64
N ASN A 435 -7.04 -2.38 29.28
CA ASN A 435 -7.04 -1.02 28.75
C ASN A 435 -5.90 -0.79 27.75
N GLU A 436 -4.85 -1.61 27.81
CA GLU A 436 -3.74 -1.54 26.87
C GLU A 436 -4.00 -2.48 25.68
N GLU A 437 -4.21 -1.94 24.48
CA GLU A 437 -4.41 -2.76 23.29
C GLU A 437 -3.18 -3.64 22.99
N ILE A 438 -1.98 -3.06 23.09
CA ILE A 438 -0.71 -3.74 22.82
C ILE A 438 -0.16 -4.41 24.09
N SER A 439 0.10 -5.71 24.01
CA SER A 439 0.81 -6.46 25.06
C SER A 439 2.32 -6.33 24.89
N VAL A 440 3.03 -5.74 25.86
CA VAL A 440 4.51 -5.68 25.82
C VAL A 440 5.14 -6.88 26.50
N ARG A 441 6.06 -7.54 25.79
CA ARG A 441 6.91 -8.62 26.31
C ARG A 441 8.34 -8.41 25.81
N TRP A 442 9.30 -9.03 26.49
CA TRP A 442 10.64 -9.15 25.92
C TRP A 442 10.73 -10.46 25.13
N LYS A 443 11.52 -10.44 24.06
CA LYS A 443 11.80 -11.61 23.23
C LYS A 443 12.89 -12.44 23.88
N GLN A 444 12.62 -13.72 24.13
CA GLN A 444 13.57 -14.58 24.83
C GLN A 444 14.76 -14.93 23.94
N PHE A 445 15.98 -14.69 24.44
CA PHE A 445 17.23 -15.13 23.84
C PHE A 445 17.88 -16.19 24.72
N TYR A 446 18.46 -17.19 24.07
CA TYR A 446 19.08 -18.35 24.71
C TYR A 446 20.53 -18.48 24.29
N GLU A 447 21.30 -19.25 25.04
CA GLU A 447 22.63 -19.68 24.61
C GLU A 447 22.54 -20.59 23.38
N LEU A 448 23.61 -20.66 22.57
CA LEU A 448 23.62 -21.48 21.35
C LEU A 448 23.26 -22.96 21.61
N SER A 449 23.60 -23.50 22.78
CA SER A 449 23.25 -24.87 23.16
C SER A 449 21.73 -25.16 23.17
N ALA A 450 20.89 -24.12 23.15
CA ALA A 450 19.44 -24.25 23.05
C ALA A 450 18.92 -24.45 21.62
N VAL A 451 19.74 -24.27 20.57
CA VAL A 451 19.30 -24.41 19.16
C VAL A 451 18.53 -25.71 18.89
N PRO A 452 18.96 -26.90 19.35
CA PRO A 452 18.20 -28.12 19.14
C PRO A 452 16.78 -28.05 19.72
N LYS A 453 16.64 -27.46 20.92
CA LYS A 453 15.35 -27.31 21.62
C LYS A 453 14.42 -26.33 20.91
N LEU A 454 14.95 -25.31 20.25
CA LEU A 454 14.16 -24.35 19.47
C LEU A 454 13.49 -24.99 18.24
N PHE A 455 13.96 -26.16 17.80
CA PHE A 455 13.36 -26.94 16.72
C PHE A 455 12.42 -28.05 17.21
N GLU A 456 12.23 -28.23 18.51
CA GLU A 456 11.34 -29.26 19.04
C GLU A 456 9.87 -28.82 18.93
N PRO A 457 8.92 -29.70 18.53
CA PRO A 457 7.49 -29.38 18.43
C PRO A 457 6.91 -28.75 19.71
N LYS A 458 7.41 -29.18 20.87
CA LYS A 458 7.02 -28.63 22.17
C LYS A 458 7.31 -27.14 22.27
N PHE A 459 8.43 -26.66 21.72
CA PHE A 459 8.74 -25.24 21.69
C PHE A 459 7.76 -24.47 20.81
N TYR A 460 7.48 -24.95 19.60
CA TYR A 460 6.50 -24.33 18.71
C TYR A 460 5.11 -24.23 19.34
N SER A 461 4.66 -25.26 20.07
CA SER A 461 3.36 -25.21 20.77
C SER A 461 3.28 -24.15 21.86
N THR A 462 4.42 -23.65 22.37
CA THR A 462 4.43 -22.54 23.34
C THR A 462 4.31 -21.17 22.68
N LEU A 463 4.48 -21.09 21.37
CA LEU A 463 4.39 -19.84 20.61
C LEU A 463 2.99 -19.74 19.99
N GLY A 464 2.27 -18.65 20.26
CA GLY A 464 0.95 -18.39 19.68
C GLY A 464 0.99 -17.76 18.27
N HIS A 465 2.12 -17.88 17.57
CA HIS A 465 2.40 -17.25 16.27
C HIS A 465 3.43 -18.06 15.48
N ASP A 466 3.49 -17.83 14.17
CA ASP A 466 4.39 -18.52 13.26
C ASP A 466 5.83 -17.99 13.33
N ILE A 467 6.81 -18.89 13.17
CA ILE A 467 8.23 -18.54 13.09
C ILE A 467 8.82 -18.98 11.74
N ASP A 468 9.70 -18.16 11.18
CA ASP A 468 10.27 -18.35 9.83
C ASP A 468 11.80 -18.52 9.84
N GLY A 469 12.37 -18.84 11.01
CA GLY A 469 13.81 -19.08 11.15
C GLY A 469 14.36 -18.80 12.55
N LEU A 470 15.67 -18.59 12.62
CA LEU A 470 16.42 -18.21 13.82
C LEU A 470 17.18 -16.90 13.58
N ILE A 471 17.41 -16.15 14.66
CA ILE A 471 18.27 -14.96 14.68
C ILE A 471 19.38 -15.17 15.69
N PHE A 472 20.62 -14.89 15.28
CA PHE A 472 21.83 -15.00 16.08
C PHE A 472 22.38 -13.60 16.33
N GLN A 473 22.46 -13.25 17.61
CA GLN A 473 22.94 -11.96 18.07
C GLN A 473 24.32 -12.12 18.74
N PRO A 474 25.36 -11.41 18.28
CA PRO A 474 26.67 -11.45 18.93
C PRO A 474 26.60 -10.79 20.31
N VAL A 475 27.26 -11.40 21.31
CA VAL A 475 27.17 -10.94 22.70
C VAL A 475 28.04 -9.73 22.96
N LYS A 476 29.31 -9.78 22.54
CA LYS A 476 30.32 -8.76 22.87
C LYS A 476 30.24 -7.51 21.99
N ALA A 477 29.46 -7.57 20.91
CA ALA A 477 29.35 -6.45 19.98
C ALA A 477 28.41 -5.36 20.52
N PRO A 478 28.76 -4.07 20.34
CA PRO A 478 27.82 -2.98 20.58
C PRO A 478 26.65 -3.05 19.58
N TYR A 479 25.59 -2.31 19.85
CA TYR A 479 24.52 -2.11 18.86
C TYR A 479 25.05 -1.24 17.72
N VAL A 480 24.78 -1.63 16.47
CA VAL A 480 25.29 -0.93 15.27
C VAL A 480 24.13 -0.63 14.32
N GLY A 481 23.83 0.65 14.13
CA GLY A 481 22.78 1.07 13.20
C GLY A 481 23.07 0.68 11.74
N GLY A 482 22.00 0.38 10.99
CA GLY A 482 22.10 -0.08 9.60
C GLY A 482 22.65 -1.50 9.46
N ARG A 483 23.26 -1.84 8.30
CA ARG A 483 23.73 -3.21 8.03
C ARG A 483 24.87 -3.61 8.97
N PHE A 484 24.69 -4.74 9.68
CA PHE A 484 25.72 -5.31 10.54
C PHE A 484 25.97 -6.78 10.23
N ASP A 485 27.16 -7.09 9.71
CA ASP A 485 27.49 -8.39 9.14
C ASP A 485 27.67 -9.51 10.17
N LYS A 486 27.62 -9.17 11.47
CA LYS A 486 27.66 -10.12 12.58
C LYS A 486 26.29 -10.48 13.15
N ILE A 487 25.20 -9.79 12.78
CA ILE A 487 23.86 -10.28 13.16
C ILE A 487 23.39 -11.21 12.05
N LEU A 488 23.20 -12.48 12.40
CA LEU A 488 22.97 -13.53 11.41
C LEU A 488 21.53 -14.01 11.50
N LYS A 489 20.82 -14.05 10.37
CA LYS A 489 19.50 -14.69 10.25
C LYS A 489 19.65 -16.01 9.51
N TRP A 490 19.14 -17.07 10.10
CA TRP A 490 19.04 -18.38 9.47
C TRP A 490 17.59 -18.66 9.13
N LYS A 491 17.35 -19.15 7.93
CA LYS A 491 16.06 -19.68 7.49
C LYS A 491 16.26 -21.09 6.97
N PRO A 492 15.27 -21.99 7.10
CA PRO A 492 15.29 -23.26 6.40
C PRO A 492 15.56 -23.03 4.89
N PRO A 493 16.43 -23.83 4.24
CA PRO A 493 16.70 -23.69 2.82
C PRO A 493 15.43 -23.71 1.96
N GLU A 494 14.44 -24.50 2.36
CA GLU A 494 13.15 -24.66 1.68
C GLU A 494 12.27 -23.40 1.77
N GLN A 495 12.52 -22.56 2.78
CA GLN A 495 11.85 -21.27 3.01
C GLN A 495 12.69 -20.08 2.54
N SER A 496 13.82 -20.32 1.87
CA SER A 496 14.65 -19.26 1.30
C SER A 496 14.00 -18.72 0.04
N SER A 497 13.80 -17.40 0.01
CA SER A 497 13.13 -16.71 -1.07
C SER A 497 13.85 -15.40 -1.43
N ILE A 498 13.71 -14.99 -2.68
CA ILE A 498 14.19 -13.71 -3.20
C ILE A 498 13.01 -12.98 -3.82
N ASP A 499 12.93 -11.68 -3.57
CA ASP A 499 11.94 -10.82 -4.22
C ASP A 499 12.53 -10.25 -5.51
N PHE A 500 11.95 -10.64 -6.65
CA PHE A 500 12.36 -10.21 -7.98
C PHE A 500 11.30 -9.33 -8.62
N LYS A 501 11.70 -8.41 -9.50
CA LYS A 501 10.78 -7.84 -10.49
C LYS A 501 10.66 -8.83 -11.65
N LEU A 502 9.44 -9.31 -11.91
CA LEU A 502 9.16 -10.22 -13.03
C LEU A 502 8.94 -9.41 -14.31
N GLN A 503 9.50 -9.87 -15.43
CA GLN A 503 9.15 -9.40 -16.77
C GLN A 503 8.95 -10.60 -17.69
N ILE A 504 7.76 -10.77 -18.26
CA ILE A 504 7.44 -11.89 -19.15
C ILE A 504 7.59 -11.44 -20.59
N GLN A 505 8.36 -12.18 -21.38
CA GLN A 505 8.53 -11.89 -22.81
C GLN A 505 8.33 -13.15 -23.64
N LYS A 506 7.81 -12.97 -24.85
CA LYS A 506 7.71 -14.02 -25.86
C LYS A 506 9.06 -14.12 -26.57
N VAL A 507 9.71 -15.27 -26.47
CA VAL A 507 11.01 -15.52 -27.10
C VAL A 507 10.82 -16.44 -28.30
N GLU A 508 11.25 -15.98 -29.47
CA GLU A 508 11.27 -16.72 -30.72
C GLU A 508 12.71 -16.97 -31.12
N LYS A 509 13.11 -18.25 -31.22
CA LYS A 509 14.42 -18.65 -31.73
C LYS A 509 14.21 -19.34 -33.07
N MET A 510 15.11 -19.11 -34.02
CA MET A 510 15.04 -19.69 -35.35
C MET A 510 15.01 -21.22 -35.26
N GLY A 511 13.90 -21.84 -35.65
CA GLY A 511 13.67 -23.29 -35.57
C GLY A 511 12.93 -23.80 -34.33
N ASP A 512 12.61 -22.93 -33.35
CA ASP A 512 11.86 -23.30 -32.14
C ASP A 512 10.42 -22.75 -32.15
N ILE A 513 9.50 -23.47 -31.50
CA ILE A 513 8.15 -22.97 -31.22
C ILE A 513 8.24 -21.77 -30.25
N PRO A 514 7.54 -20.65 -30.51
CA PRO A 514 7.53 -19.50 -29.62
C PRO A 514 7.15 -19.87 -28.18
N LYS A 515 7.95 -19.45 -27.20
CA LYS A 515 7.73 -19.74 -25.77
C LYS A 515 7.73 -18.45 -24.95
N PHE A 516 6.84 -18.38 -23.97
CA PHE A 516 6.86 -17.30 -22.97
C PHE A 516 7.88 -17.64 -21.87
N VAL A 517 8.75 -16.67 -21.56
CA VAL A 517 9.79 -16.79 -20.52
C VAL A 517 9.62 -15.64 -19.54
N GLY A 518 9.66 -15.93 -18.24
CA GLY A 518 9.67 -14.94 -17.18
C GLY A 518 11.09 -14.60 -16.76
N PHE A 519 11.53 -13.38 -17.01
CA PHE A 519 12.82 -12.83 -16.60
C PHE A 519 12.71 -12.20 -15.21
N LEU A 520 13.67 -12.52 -14.33
CA LEU A 520 13.69 -12.09 -12.93
C LEU A 520 14.78 -11.06 -12.70
N PHE A 521 14.44 -9.87 -12.23
CA PHE A 521 15.36 -8.75 -12.02
C PHE A 521 15.52 -8.39 -10.54
N VAL A 522 16.73 -7.94 -10.19
CA VAL A 522 17.10 -7.41 -8.86
C VAL A 522 17.41 -5.91 -8.96
N SER A 523 17.32 -5.19 -7.85
CA SER A 523 17.49 -3.73 -7.86
C SER A 523 18.89 -3.32 -8.34
N GLY A 524 18.94 -2.29 -9.20
CA GLY A 524 20.17 -1.73 -9.74
C GLY A 524 20.81 -2.55 -10.86
N GLN A 525 20.09 -3.49 -11.49
CA GLN A 525 20.57 -4.30 -12.60
C GLN A 525 19.67 -4.15 -13.83
N GLN A 526 20.28 -3.88 -14.98
CA GLN A 526 19.59 -3.83 -16.29
C GLN A 526 19.49 -5.21 -16.96
N LYS A 527 20.31 -6.18 -16.53
CA LYS A 527 20.27 -7.55 -17.03
C LYS A 527 19.44 -8.44 -16.10
N PRO A 528 18.71 -9.44 -16.63
CA PRO A 528 17.97 -10.37 -15.79
C PRO A 528 18.93 -11.19 -14.93
N PHE A 529 18.61 -11.29 -13.64
CA PHE A 529 19.34 -12.09 -12.66
C PHE A 529 19.10 -13.59 -12.89
N ALA A 530 17.86 -13.97 -13.22
CA ALA A 530 17.48 -15.35 -13.47
C ALA A 530 16.26 -15.43 -14.42
N GLN A 531 15.82 -16.66 -14.73
CA GLN A 531 14.64 -16.92 -15.55
C GLN A 531 13.75 -17.98 -14.88
N MET A 532 12.46 -17.94 -15.19
CA MET A 532 11.47 -18.93 -14.79
C MET A 532 10.47 -19.22 -15.91
N LYS A 533 9.78 -20.36 -15.84
CA LYS A 533 8.74 -20.73 -16.80
C LYS A 533 7.52 -19.81 -16.64
N ALA A 534 7.12 -19.11 -17.68
CA ALA A 534 5.91 -18.29 -17.65
C ALA A 534 4.67 -19.15 -17.93
N THR A 535 3.88 -19.42 -16.89
CA THR A 535 2.56 -20.05 -17.03
C THR A 535 1.48 -18.98 -17.25
N LYS A 536 0.31 -19.37 -17.76
CA LYS A 536 -0.85 -18.45 -17.89
C LYS A 536 -1.23 -17.79 -16.55
N SER A 537 -1.09 -18.51 -15.43
CA SER A 537 -1.36 -17.98 -14.10
C SER A 537 -0.35 -16.93 -13.61
N LEU A 538 0.86 -16.92 -14.20
CA LEU A 538 1.93 -15.97 -13.89
C LEU A 538 1.83 -14.66 -14.67
N GLN A 539 1.09 -14.63 -15.79
CA GLN A 539 0.96 -13.44 -16.66
C GLN A 539 0.41 -12.20 -15.93
N LYS A 540 -0.49 -12.38 -14.95
CA LYS A 540 -1.04 -11.28 -14.14
C LYS A 540 -0.02 -10.59 -13.21
N TYR A 541 1.16 -11.17 -13.04
CA TYR A 541 2.24 -10.62 -12.22
C TYR A 541 3.38 -10.02 -13.05
N ASP A 542 3.20 -9.89 -14.36
CA ASP A 542 4.17 -9.23 -15.22
C ASP A 542 4.41 -7.77 -14.79
N GLY A 543 5.66 -7.34 -14.76
CA GLY A 543 6.10 -6.04 -14.26
C GLY A 543 6.11 -5.89 -12.73
N LYS A 544 5.55 -6.85 -11.98
CA LYS A 544 5.41 -6.77 -10.51
C LYS A 544 6.59 -7.37 -9.75
N ILE A 545 6.68 -7.03 -8.45
CA ILE A 545 7.60 -7.69 -7.53
C ILE A 545 6.95 -8.95 -6.99
N ILE A 546 7.61 -10.08 -7.22
CA ILE A 546 7.16 -11.41 -6.80
C ILE A 546 8.21 -12.02 -5.87
N GLU A 547 7.74 -12.75 -4.87
CA GLU A 547 8.60 -13.59 -4.05
C GLU A 547 8.72 -14.96 -4.69
N CYS A 548 9.96 -15.39 -4.95
CA CYS A 548 10.24 -16.69 -5.51
C CYS A 548 11.13 -17.50 -4.57
N ASN A 549 10.83 -18.79 -4.43
CA ASN A 549 11.76 -19.76 -3.87
C ASN A 549 12.44 -20.55 -5.00
N PHE A 550 13.55 -21.22 -4.66
CA PHE A 550 14.29 -22.03 -5.61
C PHE A 550 14.12 -23.51 -5.26
N VAL A 551 13.35 -24.23 -6.08
CA VAL A 551 13.00 -25.64 -5.86
C VAL A 551 13.31 -26.43 -7.13
N ASN A 552 13.94 -27.60 -7.00
CA ASN A 552 14.28 -28.47 -8.13
C ASN A 552 15.06 -27.77 -9.25
N ASN A 553 16.03 -26.93 -8.88
CA ASN A 553 16.82 -26.10 -9.79
C ASN A 553 16.01 -25.10 -10.65
N GLN A 554 14.81 -24.74 -10.20
CA GLN A 554 13.96 -23.76 -10.88
C GLN A 554 13.39 -22.76 -9.88
N TRP A 555 13.25 -21.51 -10.33
CA TRP A 555 12.53 -20.49 -9.58
C TRP A 555 11.03 -20.75 -9.67
N THR A 556 10.38 -20.83 -8.52
CA THR A 556 8.94 -21.01 -8.39
C THR A 556 8.31 -19.80 -7.72
N PHE A 557 7.16 -19.37 -8.24
CA PHE A 557 6.39 -18.27 -7.68
C PHE A 557 5.77 -18.68 -6.34
N MET A 558 5.97 -17.88 -5.30
CA MET A 558 5.28 -18.04 -4.01
C MET A 558 4.09 -17.11 -3.92
N ARG A 559 4.34 -15.79 -3.99
CA ARG A 559 3.32 -14.75 -3.85
C ARG A 559 3.75 -13.43 -4.47
N GLU A 560 2.80 -12.53 -4.67
CA GLU A 560 3.07 -11.13 -4.99
C GLU A 560 3.52 -10.38 -3.72
N ARG A 561 4.52 -9.51 -3.84
CA ARG A 561 5.01 -8.65 -2.74
C ARG A 561 4.47 -7.24 -2.88
N THR A 562 3.21 -7.05 -2.50
CA THR A 562 2.56 -5.73 -2.49
C THR A 562 3.12 -4.79 -1.41
N ASP A 563 3.80 -5.36 -0.41
CA ASP A 563 4.48 -4.67 0.69
C ASP A 563 5.86 -4.11 0.31
N LYS A 564 6.34 -4.38 -0.92
CA LYS A 564 7.67 -3.95 -1.37
C LYS A 564 7.59 -3.05 -2.59
N SER A 565 8.21 -1.88 -2.48
CA SER A 565 8.36 -0.92 -3.58
C SER A 565 9.51 -1.29 -4.53
N HIS A 566 10.49 -2.07 -4.06
CA HIS A 566 11.67 -2.45 -4.82
C HIS A 566 12.02 -3.94 -4.65
N PRO A 567 12.50 -4.63 -5.71
CA PRO A 567 13.05 -5.98 -5.57
C PRO A 567 14.31 -5.95 -4.69
N ASN A 568 14.75 -7.12 -4.23
CA ASN A 568 15.95 -7.18 -3.40
C ASN A 568 17.17 -6.62 -4.15
N GLY A 569 18.08 -5.97 -3.42
CA GLY A 569 19.36 -5.52 -3.97
C GLY A 569 20.24 -6.71 -4.36
N LEU A 570 21.14 -6.50 -5.33
CA LEU A 570 22.02 -7.55 -5.86
C LEU A 570 22.76 -8.33 -4.77
N ARG A 571 23.31 -7.63 -3.76
CA ARG A 571 24.05 -8.27 -2.66
C ARG A 571 23.17 -9.20 -1.82
N THR A 572 21.94 -8.80 -1.55
CA THR A 572 20.96 -9.61 -0.81
C THR A 572 20.56 -10.84 -1.62
N ALA A 573 20.26 -10.64 -2.91
CA ALA A 573 19.89 -11.74 -3.81
C ALA A 573 21.03 -12.76 -3.97
N MET A 574 22.27 -12.29 -4.15
CA MET A 574 23.45 -13.16 -4.20
C MET A 574 23.67 -13.92 -2.89
N SER A 575 23.50 -13.27 -1.73
CA SER A 575 23.63 -13.96 -0.45
C SER A 575 22.57 -15.06 -0.28
N VAL A 576 21.31 -14.80 -0.63
CA VAL A 576 20.27 -15.84 -0.60
C VAL A 576 20.55 -16.96 -1.61
N LEU A 577 21.03 -16.63 -2.82
CA LEU A 577 21.43 -17.65 -3.79
C LEU A 577 22.58 -18.53 -3.26
N ASN A 578 23.55 -17.91 -2.56
CA ASN A 578 24.63 -18.63 -1.92
C ASN A 578 24.14 -19.52 -0.77
N THR A 579 23.17 -19.07 0.03
CA THR A 579 22.56 -19.93 1.07
C THR A 579 21.76 -21.08 0.48
N ILE A 580 21.20 -20.93 -0.72
CA ILE A 580 20.55 -22.02 -1.46
C ILE A 580 21.60 -23.02 -2.00
N LYS A 581 22.71 -22.52 -2.54
CA LYS A 581 23.78 -23.34 -3.15
C LYS A 581 24.63 -24.08 -2.11
N TYR A 582 24.87 -23.44 -0.97
CA TYR A 582 25.66 -23.95 0.15
C TYR A 582 24.79 -23.93 1.42
N PRO A 583 23.75 -24.78 1.49
CA PRO A 583 22.75 -24.71 2.54
C PRO A 583 23.33 -25.10 3.89
N VAL A 584 23.14 -24.21 4.87
CA VAL A 584 23.24 -24.57 6.27
C VAL A 584 21.93 -25.24 6.65
N THR A 585 21.83 -26.57 6.48
CA THR A 585 20.61 -27.30 6.86
C THR A 585 20.42 -27.27 8.37
N ARG A 586 19.18 -27.54 8.81
CA ARG A 586 18.87 -27.65 10.25
C ARG A 586 19.77 -28.70 10.93
N GLU A 587 19.96 -29.85 10.30
CA GLU A 587 20.76 -30.95 10.82
C GLU A 587 22.24 -30.55 10.90
N LEU A 588 22.75 -29.83 9.90
CA LEU A 588 24.12 -29.31 9.91
C LEU A 588 24.30 -28.29 11.04
N LEU A 589 23.39 -27.32 11.16
CA LEU A 589 23.40 -26.29 12.20
C LEU A 589 23.41 -26.92 13.60
N ILE A 590 22.50 -27.87 13.86
CA ILE A 590 22.41 -28.60 15.12
C ILE A 590 23.72 -29.35 15.41
N ARG A 591 24.18 -30.19 14.46
CA ARG A 591 25.40 -30.98 14.63
C ARG A 591 26.61 -30.12 14.94
N SER A 592 26.74 -29.02 14.20
CA SER A 592 27.80 -28.04 14.36
C SER A 592 27.81 -27.41 15.76
N ILE A 593 26.67 -26.89 16.21
CA ILE A 593 26.57 -26.23 17.53
C ILE A 593 26.81 -27.24 18.67
N ILE A 594 26.28 -28.46 18.54
CA ILE A 594 26.54 -29.53 19.51
C ILE A 594 28.05 -29.81 19.57
N SER A 595 28.72 -29.95 18.43
CA SER A 595 30.18 -30.20 18.38
C SER A 595 31.01 -29.08 19.00
N ARG A 596 30.55 -27.82 18.94
CA ARG A 596 31.18 -26.69 19.63
C ARG A 596 31.11 -26.88 21.13
N THR A 597 29.95 -27.28 21.64
CA THR A 597 29.69 -27.43 23.08
C THR A 597 30.56 -28.53 23.72
N TYR A 598 31.00 -29.51 22.93
CA TYR A 598 31.89 -30.60 23.36
C TYR A 598 33.40 -30.31 23.19
N ARG A 599 33.79 -29.18 22.60
CA ARG A 599 35.20 -28.77 22.55
C ARG A 599 35.47 -27.82 23.73
N PRO A 600 36.36 -28.19 24.69
CA PRO A 600 36.73 -27.27 25.75
C PRO A 600 37.47 -26.07 25.14
N HIS A 601 37.20 -24.88 25.71
CA HIS A 601 37.86 -23.62 25.37
C HIS A 601 39.36 -23.67 25.62
#